data_AF-A0A1R4B154-F1
#
_entry.id   AF-A0A1R4B154-F1
#
_cell.length_a   1.000
_cell.length_b   1.000
_cell.length_c   1.000
_cell.angle_alpha   90.00
_cell.angle_beta   90.00
_cell.angle_gamma   90.00
#
_symmetry.space_group_name_H-M   'P 1'
#
loop_
_entity.id
_entity.type
_entity.pdbx_description
1 polymer ?
#
loop_
_entity_poly.entity_id
_entity_poly.type
_entity_poly.pdbx_seq_one_letter_code
_entity_poly.pdbx_strand_id
1 'polypeptide(L)'
;MIKNNQQGAALLLVVIVLLSFMLTISLARYRAQWYQAKQMKQHIMVSQHRWHARGAAECAISEVFRRSSGIINRCQGVTAAEISIDKHDALWSIHSQSGQQQVWSDVVWLSGEPHRLAGSYYEP
;
A
#
# COMPACT_ATOMS: atom_id res chain seq x y z
N MET A 1 -65.00 15.13 -18.66
CA MET A 1 -64.06 15.14 -17.51
C MET A 1 -62.88 14.19 -17.77
N ILE A 2 -62.22 14.30 -18.94
CA ILE A 2 -61.18 13.35 -19.41
C ILE A 2 -59.80 14.03 -19.56
N LYS A 3 -59.77 15.37 -19.53
CA LYS A 3 -58.57 16.20 -19.78
C LYS A 3 -57.52 16.13 -18.65
N ASN A 4 -57.96 15.97 -17.40
CA ASN A 4 -57.06 15.93 -16.24
C ASN A 4 -56.39 14.57 -16.04
N ASN A 5 -57.04 13.46 -16.42
CA ASN A 5 -56.46 12.11 -16.30
C ASN A 5 -55.30 11.89 -17.29
N GLN A 6 -55.34 12.52 -18.47
CA GLN A 6 -54.23 12.46 -19.42
C GLN A 6 -53.01 13.24 -18.95
N GLN A 7 -53.18 14.32 -18.18
CA GLN A 7 -52.07 15.11 -17.64
C GLN A 7 -51.27 14.34 -16.58
N GLY A 8 -51.95 13.56 -15.72
CA GLY A 8 -51.29 12.70 -14.73
C GLY A 8 -50.48 11.57 -15.37
N ALA A 9 -51.05 10.93 -16.40
CA ALA A 9 -50.35 9.87 -17.16
C ALA A 9 -49.15 10.41 -17.96
N ALA A 10 -49.30 11.59 -18.57
CA ALA A 10 -48.20 12.26 -19.30
C ALA A 10 -47.05 12.65 -18.36
N LEU A 11 -47.36 13.14 -17.15
CA LEU A 11 -46.35 13.48 -16.14
C LEU A 11 -45.58 12.23 -15.68
N LEU A 12 -46.26 11.11 -15.44
CA LEU A 12 -45.62 9.84 -15.06
C LEU A 12 -44.65 9.35 -16.13
N LEU A 13 -45.05 9.41 -17.41
CA LEU A 13 -44.16 9.05 -18.53
C LEU A 13 -42.91 9.91 -18.56
N VAL A 14 -43.05 11.23 -18.39
CA VAL A 14 -41.90 12.15 -18.36
C VAL A 14 -40.96 11.83 -17.19
N VAL A 15 -41.51 11.58 -15.99
CA VAL A 15 -40.71 11.22 -14.80
C VAL A 15 -39.95 9.91 -15.01
N ILE A 16 -40.59 8.89 -15.57
CA ILE A 16 -39.94 7.59 -15.85
C ILE A 16 -38.78 7.77 -16.84
N VAL A 17 -38.99 8.55 -17.91
CA VAL A 17 -37.93 8.85 -18.89
C VAL A 17 -36.78 9.61 -18.21
N LEU A 18 -37.09 10.62 -17.39
CA LEU A 18 -36.08 11.39 -16.67
C LEU A 18 -35.26 10.51 -15.71
N LEU A 19 -35.93 9.64 -14.94
CA LEU A 19 -35.29 8.69 -14.03
C LEU A 19 -34.40 7.70 -14.78
N SER A 20 -34.85 7.18 -15.92
CA SER A 20 -34.04 6.28 -16.75
C SER A 20 -32.78 6.96 -17.28
N PHE A 21 -32.88 8.24 -17.66
CA PHE A 21 -31.74 9.02 -18.16
C PHE A 21 -30.73 9.32 -17.04
N MET A 22 -31.22 9.67 -15.84
CA MET A 22 -30.36 9.81 -14.67
C MET A 22 -29.66 8.49 -14.32
N LEU A 23 -30.38 7.36 -14.38
CA LEU A 23 -29.83 6.04 -14.10
C LEU A 23 -28.72 5.64 -15.08
N THR A 24 -28.89 5.89 -16.38
CA THR A 24 -27.86 5.58 -17.38
C THR A 24 -26.61 6.45 -17.19
N ILE A 25 -26.78 7.74 -16.87
CA ILE A 25 -25.67 8.63 -16.53
C ILE A 25 -24.94 8.11 -15.28
N SER A 26 -25.65 7.76 -14.21
CA SER A 26 -25.05 7.21 -12.99
C SER A 26 -24.29 5.91 -13.25
N LEU A 27 -24.84 5.01 -14.06
CA LEU A 27 -24.18 3.75 -14.42
C LEU A 27 -22.92 3.97 -15.28
N ALA A 28 -22.98 4.92 -16.21
CA ALA A 28 -21.82 5.30 -17.03
C ALA A 28 -20.69 5.89 -16.17
N ARG A 29 -21.03 6.74 -15.19
CA ARG A 29 -20.06 7.30 -14.23
C ARG A 29 -19.48 6.23 -13.31
N TYR A 30 -20.31 5.31 -12.83
CA TYR A 30 -19.86 4.19 -11.98
C TYR A 30 -18.84 3.30 -12.69
N ARG A 31 -19.06 2.98 -13.97
CA ARG A 31 -18.10 2.19 -14.76
C ARG A 31 -16.74 2.88 -14.85
N ALA A 32 -16.72 4.17 -15.17
CA ALA A 32 -15.48 4.94 -15.26
C ALA A 32 -14.71 4.96 -13.92
N GLN A 33 -15.41 5.17 -12.81
CA GLN A 33 -14.82 5.15 -11.47
C GLN A 33 -14.33 3.76 -11.06
N TRP A 34 -15.06 2.70 -11.42
CA TRP A 34 -14.67 1.32 -11.14
C TRP A 34 -13.35 0.94 -11.82
N TYR A 35 -13.16 1.37 -13.08
CA TYR A 35 -11.89 1.15 -13.80
C TYR A 35 -10.72 1.86 -13.12
N GLN A 36 -10.90 3.11 -12.70
CA GLN A 36 -9.85 3.85 -11.98
C GLN A 36 -9.53 3.19 -10.63
N ALA A 37 -10.55 2.80 -9.86
CA ALA A 37 -10.37 2.12 -8.58
C ALA A 37 -9.61 0.80 -8.72
N LYS A 38 -9.86 0.05 -9.81
CA LYS A 38 -9.15 -1.21 -10.08
C LYS A 38 -7.65 -0.99 -10.29
N GLN A 39 -7.27 0.03 -11.05
CA GLN A 39 -5.85 0.36 -11.27
C GLN A 39 -5.19 0.84 -9.97
N MET A 40 -5.87 1.71 -9.22
CA MET A 40 -5.35 2.22 -7.94
C MET A 40 -5.06 1.10 -6.94
N LYS A 41 -5.86 0.04 -6.89
CA LYS A 41 -5.61 -1.11 -6.00
C LYS A 41 -4.24 -1.74 -6.22
N GLN A 42 -3.77 -1.84 -7.46
CA GLN A 42 -2.45 -2.38 -7.74
C GLN A 42 -1.35 -1.45 -7.22
N HIS A 43 -1.47 -0.15 -7.48
CA HIS A 43 -0.52 0.85 -6.95
C HIS A 43 -0.49 0.84 -5.41
N ILE A 44 -1.66 0.79 -4.77
CA ILE A 44 -1.77 0.73 -3.30
C ILE A 44 -1.11 -0.52 -2.77
N MET A 45 -1.33 -1.68 -3.41
CA MET A 45 -0.71 -2.93 -2.97
C MET A 45 0.82 -2.86 -3.07
N VAL A 46 1.38 -2.30 -4.16
CA VAL A 46 2.84 -2.11 -4.28
C VAL A 46 3.37 -1.16 -3.19
N SER A 47 2.69 -0.04 -2.95
CA SER A 47 3.05 0.88 -1.87
C SER A 47 2.98 0.20 -0.51
N GLN A 48 1.97 -0.63 -0.26
CA GLN A 48 1.82 -1.36 1.01
C GLN A 48 3.00 -2.31 1.25
N HIS A 49 3.39 -3.11 0.26
CA HIS A 49 4.55 -3.99 0.36
C HIS A 49 5.85 -3.20 0.61
N ARG A 50 5.99 -2.06 -0.04
CA ARG A 50 7.11 -1.14 0.17
C ARG A 50 7.15 -0.60 1.60
N TRP A 51 6.02 -0.18 2.16
CA TRP A 51 5.95 0.24 3.57
C TRP A 51 6.29 -0.90 4.53
N HIS A 52 5.82 -2.11 4.25
CA HIS A 52 6.15 -3.30 5.04
C HIS A 52 7.64 -3.62 5.02
N ALA A 53 8.27 -3.63 3.83
CA ALA A 53 9.72 -3.86 3.71
C ALA A 53 10.54 -2.77 4.41
N ARG A 54 10.14 -1.49 4.31
CA ARG A 54 10.80 -0.40 5.03
C ARG A 54 10.63 -0.52 6.55
N GLY A 55 9.41 -0.78 7.02
CA GLY A 55 9.13 -0.94 8.45
C GLY A 55 9.88 -2.12 9.07
N ALA A 56 10.01 -3.22 8.32
CA ALA A 56 10.77 -4.39 8.71
C ALA A 56 12.27 -4.11 8.86
N ALA A 57 12.85 -3.41 7.87
CA ALA A 57 14.24 -2.97 7.92
C ALA A 57 14.50 -2.04 9.13
N GLU A 58 13.63 -1.05 9.37
CA GLU A 58 13.75 -0.15 10.54
C GLU A 58 13.64 -0.91 11.87
N CYS A 59 12.74 -1.87 11.97
CA CYS A 59 12.62 -2.73 13.15
C CYS A 59 13.91 -3.53 13.37
N ALA A 60 14.45 -4.18 12.34
CA ALA A 60 15.68 -4.95 12.44
C ALA A 60 16.87 -4.08 12.84
N ILE A 61 17.00 -2.87 12.27
CA ILE A 61 18.02 -1.90 12.65
C ILE A 61 17.90 -1.55 14.14
N SER A 62 16.70 -1.26 14.63
CA SER A 62 16.51 -0.91 16.04
C SER A 62 16.97 -2.03 17.00
N GLU A 63 16.81 -3.29 16.60
CA GLU A 63 17.27 -4.44 17.38
C GLU A 63 18.79 -4.64 17.30
N VAL A 64 19.40 -4.37 16.13
CA VAL A 64 20.86 -4.33 15.98
C VAL A 64 21.46 -3.27 16.89
N PHE A 65 20.88 -2.07 16.92
CA PHE A 65 21.30 -0.98 17.80
C PHE A 65 21.16 -1.37 19.28
N ARG A 66 20.12 -2.14 19.63
CA ARG A 66 19.89 -2.68 20.98
C ARG A 66 20.76 -3.90 21.31
N ARG A 67 21.64 -4.34 20.40
CA ARG A 67 22.46 -5.56 20.50
C ARG A 67 21.63 -6.81 20.81
N SER A 68 20.44 -6.90 20.24
CA SER A 68 19.50 -7.99 20.45
C SER A 68 19.42 -8.86 19.20
N SER A 69 19.91 -10.10 19.31
CA SER A 69 19.87 -11.09 18.23
C SER A 69 18.56 -11.88 18.18
N GLY A 70 17.75 -11.85 19.25
CA GLY A 70 16.55 -12.68 19.41
C GLY A 70 15.25 -12.10 18.85
N ILE A 71 15.26 -10.89 18.26
CA ILE A 71 14.02 -10.16 17.93
C ILE A 71 13.79 -9.95 16.42
N ILE A 72 14.74 -10.31 15.56
CA ILE A 72 14.57 -10.20 14.09
C ILE A 72 13.34 -10.98 13.61
N ASN A 73 13.08 -12.16 14.19
CA ASN A 73 11.87 -12.96 13.91
C ASN A 73 10.57 -12.23 14.30
N ARG A 74 10.59 -11.36 15.31
CA ARG A 74 9.45 -10.52 15.70
C ARG A 74 9.18 -9.45 14.64
N CYS A 75 10.24 -8.86 14.07
CA CYS A 75 10.10 -7.89 12.99
C CYS A 75 9.45 -8.51 11.75
N GLN A 76 9.82 -9.76 11.42
CA GLN A 76 9.17 -10.53 10.34
C GLN A 76 7.69 -10.79 10.63
N GLY A 77 7.34 -11.19 11.86
CA GLY A 77 5.96 -11.48 12.25
C GLY A 77 5.00 -10.28 12.24
N VAL A 78 5.51 -9.06 12.42
CA VAL A 78 4.68 -7.83 12.44
C VAL A 78 4.49 -7.25 11.03
N THR A 79 5.46 -7.43 10.15
CA THR A 79 5.50 -6.76 8.83
C THR A 79 5.21 -7.69 7.67
N ALA A 80 5.18 -9.01 7.89
CA ALA A 80 5.10 -10.03 6.84
C ALA A 80 6.19 -9.88 5.76
N ALA A 81 7.29 -9.21 6.08
CA ALA A 81 8.46 -9.10 5.23
C ALA A 81 9.49 -10.16 5.66
N GLU A 82 10.18 -10.73 4.67
CA GLU A 82 11.34 -11.57 4.89
C GLU A 82 12.55 -10.68 5.17
N ILE A 83 13.32 -11.02 6.20
CA ILE A 83 14.50 -10.25 6.62
C ILE A 83 15.70 -11.19 6.63
N SER A 84 16.76 -10.86 5.91
CA SER A 84 18.08 -11.49 6.02
C SER A 84 19.11 -10.48 6.51
N ILE A 85 20.11 -10.95 7.25
CA ILE A 85 21.18 -10.11 7.77
C ILE A 85 22.51 -10.75 7.44
N ASP A 86 23.32 -10.01 6.69
CA ASP A 86 24.66 -10.37 6.31
C ASP A 86 25.66 -9.53 7.11
N LYS A 87 26.56 -10.19 7.84
CA LYS A 87 27.56 -9.53 8.67
C LYS A 87 28.95 -9.70 8.06
N HIS A 88 29.60 -8.59 7.77
CA HIS A 88 30.97 -8.52 7.27
C HIS A 88 31.80 -7.62 8.19
N ASP A 89 32.64 -8.21 9.03
CA ASP A 89 33.46 -7.50 10.03
C ASP A 89 32.65 -6.57 10.95
N ALA A 90 32.78 -5.25 10.75
CA ALA A 90 32.07 -4.20 11.46
C ALA A 90 30.80 -3.72 10.74
N LEU A 91 30.56 -4.19 9.51
CA LEU A 91 29.39 -3.87 8.68
C LEU A 91 28.30 -4.93 8.84
N TRP A 92 27.08 -4.47 9.07
CA TRP A 92 25.87 -5.27 9.12
C TRP A 92 24.94 -4.79 8.03
N SER A 93 24.71 -5.65 7.04
CA SER A 93 23.80 -5.39 5.94
C SER A 93 22.48 -6.11 6.22
N ILE A 94 21.42 -5.33 6.37
CA ILE A 94 20.05 -5.79 6.57
C ILE A 94 19.33 -5.74 5.24
N HIS A 95 18.73 -6.86 4.86
CA HIS A 95 17.93 -6.98 3.64
C HIS A 95 16.51 -7.31 4.04
N SER A 96 15.57 -6.51 3.59
CA SER A 96 14.15 -6.74 3.82
C SER A 96 13.43 -6.84 2.49
N GLN A 97 12.64 -7.89 2.33
CA GLN A 97 11.84 -8.14 1.14
C GLN A 97 10.37 -8.33 1.51
N SER A 98 9.48 -7.65 0.80
CA SER A 98 8.04 -7.89 0.88
C SER A 98 7.48 -7.90 -0.54
N GLY A 99 6.97 -9.06 -0.98
CA GLY A 99 6.55 -9.26 -2.36
C GLY A 99 7.69 -8.99 -3.36
N GLN A 100 7.47 -8.01 -4.24
CA GLN A 100 8.44 -7.56 -5.26
C GLN A 100 9.29 -6.37 -4.80
N GLN A 101 9.07 -5.85 -3.58
CA GLN A 101 9.81 -4.69 -3.08
C GLN A 101 10.92 -5.17 -2.15
N GLN A 102 12.12 -4.66 -2.38
CA GLN A 102 13.31 -4.94 -1.58
C GLN A 102 13.85 -3.64 -0.99
N VAL A 103 14.45 -3.74 0.18
CA VAL A 103 15.04 -2.63 0.92
C VAL A 103 16.33 -3.14 1.53
N TRP A 104 17.39 -2.35 1.38
CA TRP A 104 18.71 -2.66 1.90
C TRP A 104 19.02 -1.66 3.02
N SER A 105 19.78 -2.03 4.05
CA SER A 105 20.24 -1.08 5.05
C SER A 105 21.52 -1.51 5.70
N ASP A 106 22.49 -0.60 5.73
CA ASP A 106 23.81 -0.89 6.23
C ASP A 106 24.06 -0.13 7.53
N VAL A 107 24.51 -0.88 8.53
CA VAL A 107 24.89 -0.39 9.86
C VAL A 107 26.36 -0.73 10.08
N VAL A 108 27.19 0.28 10.31
CA VAL A 108 28.61 0.12 10.62
C VAL A 108 28.87 0.40 12.09
N TRP A 109 29.64 -0.45 12.75
CA TRP A 109 30.09 -0.24 14.12
C TRP A 109 31.43 0.48 14.10
N LEU A 110 31.43 1.77 14.45
CA LEU A 110 32.64 2.59 14.54
C LEU A 110 32.90 2.89 16.02
N SER A 111 34.09 2.56 16.52
CA SER A 111 34.50 2.85 17.89
C SER A 111 33.55 2.33 18.98
N GLY A 112 32.79 1.27 18.71
CA GLY A 112 31.84 0.67 19.64
C GLY A 112 30.40 1.20 19.54
N GLU A 113 30.16 2.21 18.70
CA GLU A 113 28.84 2.80 18.45
C GLU A 113 28.30 2.39 17.06
N PRO A 114 27.00 2.05 16.95
CA PRO A 114 26.37 1.73 15.68
C PRO A 114 26.00 3.02 14.92
N HIS A 115 26.45 3.14 13.67
CA HIS A 115 26.08 4.21 12.75
C HIS A 115 25.38 3.64 11.53
N ARG A 116 24.27 4.25 11.13
CA ARG A 116 23.58 3.90 9.89
C ARG A 116 24.19 4.66 8.72
N LEU A 117 24.47 3.98 7.62
CA LEU A 117 24.90 4.62 6.39
C LEU A 117 23.69 5.27 5.69
N ALA A 118 23.83 6.54 5.32
CA ALA A 118 22.76 7.29 4.64
C ALA A 118 22.55 6.78 3.22
N GLY A 119 21.29 6.57 2.82
CA GLY A 119 20.92 6.26 1.42
C GLY A 119 20.54 4.81 1.11
N SER A 120 20.24 3.98 2.11
CA SER A 120 20.13 2.54 1.90
C SER A 120 18.83 2.03 1.25
N TYR A 121 17.81 2.87 1.11
CA TYR A 121 16.54 2.46 0.49
C TYR A 121 16.66 2.34 -1.03
N TYR A 122 17.21 1.24 -1.53
CA TYR A 122 17.19 0.90 -2.94
C TYR A 122 15.90 0.17 -3.28
N GLU A 123 15.01 0.84 -4.00
CA GLU A 123 13.89 0.21 -4.70
C GLU A 123 14.38 -0.14 -6.12
N PRO A 124 14.33 -1.41 -6.55
CA PRO A 124 14.64 -1.78 -7.94
C PRO A 124 13.64 -1.20 -8.93
#